data_AF-A0A969GS65-F1
#
_entry.id   AF-A0A969GS65-F1
#
_cell.length_a   1.000
_cell.length_b   1.000
_cell.length_c   1.000
_cell.angle_alpha   90.00
_cell.angle_beta   90.00
_cell.angle_gamma   90.00
#
_symmetry.space_group_name_H-M   'P 1'
#
loop_
_entity.id
_entity.type
_entity.pdbx_description
1 polymer ?
#
loop_
_entity_poly.entity_id
_entity_poly.type
_entity_poly.pdbx_seq_one_letter_code
_entity_poly.pdbx_strand_id
1 'polypeptide(L)'
;MKQLAVVPSAISRRTSRRTSILLPRLFLLVALLLVQGGGRLYAQDEGSAPSVSVTRIDTNAFPAVTTYVDAVASDGLPLAGLNASNFSLLEDGAPIPGPLTVVRDTSQPLNLVLALDRSTSAANWAVVQSAVNI
;
A
#
# COMPACT_ATOMS: atom_id res chain seq x y z
N MET A 1 97.38 -13.84 8.47
CA MET A 1 97.42 -12.42 8.88
C MET A 1 95.98 -12.00 9.16
N LYS A 2 95.59 -11.96 10.44
CA LYS A 2 95.46 -10.76 11.30
C LYS A 2 94.17 -9.96 11.03
N GLN A 3 93.31 -10.00 12.05
CA GLN A 3 92.22 -9.08 12.38
C GLN A 3 92.48 -7.63 11.94
N LEU A 4 91.41 -6.88 11.66
CA LEU A 4 90.90 -5.88 12.61
C LEU A 4 89.50 -5.41 12.19
N ALA A 5 88.57 -5.51 13.14
CA ALA A 5 87.27 -4.87 13.09
C ALA A 5 87.44 -3.36 13.30
N VAL A 6 86.68 -2.55 12.56
CA VAL A 6 86.37 -1.16 12.92
C VAL A 6 84.96 -0.84 12.45
N VAL A 7 84.07 -0.59 13.42
CA VAL A 7 82.85 0.21 13.28
C VAL A 7 83.16 1.54 13.97
N PRO A 8 82.86 2.71 13.36
CA PRO A 8 81.81 3.52 13.97
C PRO A 8 81.00 4.46 13.04
N SER A 9 79.76 4.68 13.48
CA SER A 9 79.05 5.97 13.59
C SER A 9 78.63 6.77 12.35
N ALA A 10 77.32 6.67 12.09
CA ALA A 10 76.32 7.75 11.97
C ALA A 10 76.63 9.00 11.14
N ILE A 11 75.77 9.32 10.16
CA ILE A 11 75.30 10.69 9.91
C ILE A 11 73.91 10.67 9.21
N SER A 12 73.02 11.44 9.83
CA SER A 12 71.64 11.75 9.46
C SER A 12 71.49 12.48 8.12
N ARG A 13 70.49 12.08 7.32
CA ARG A 13 69.76 13.02 6.43
C ARG A 13 68.25 12.81 6.53
N ARG A 14 67.66 13.62 7.39
CA ARG A 14 66.24 13.92 7.46
C ARG A 14 65.85 14.71 6.19
N THR A 15 65.05 14.14 5.28
CA THR A 15 64.32 14.95 4.29
C THR A 15 62.88 14.47 4.13
N SER A 16 62.00 15.32 4.65
CA SER A 16 60.57 15.52 4.35
C SER A 16 59.98 14.80 3.14
N ARG A 17 58.92 14.02 3.37
CA ARG A 17 57.73 14.00 2.50
C ARG A 17 56.46 14.00 3.34
N ARG A 18 55.93 15.21 3.50
CA ARG A 18 54.54 15.46 3.90
C ARG A 18 53.58 14.86 2.87
N THR A 19 52.36 14.58 3.36
CA THR A 19 51.06 14.62 2.68
C THR A 19 50.71 13.53 1.65
N SER A 20 49.84 12.59 2.06
CA SER A 20 48.77 12.05 1.19
C SER A 20 47.69 11.26 1.95
N ILE A 21 47.15 11.78 3.07
CA ILE A 21 46.02 11.15 3.80
C ILE A 21 44.65 11.61 3.23
N LEU A 22 44.63 12.46 2.19
CA LEU A 22 43.39 13.02 1.65
C LEU A 22 42.66 12.10 0.65
N LEU A 23 43.37 11.20 -0.04
CA LEU A 23 42.75 10.27 -1.00
C LEU A 23 41.78 9.22 -0.39
N PRO A 24 42.07 8.55 0.75
CA PRO A 24 41.18 7.51 1.28
C PRO A 24 39.87 8.07 1.84
N ARG A 25 39.85 9.34 2.27
CA ARG A 25 38.65 10.00 2.81
C ARG A 25 37.62 10.33 1.73
N LEU A 26 38.07 10.70 0.53
CA LEU A 26 37.17 10.96 -0.60
C LEU A 26 36.51 9.66 -1.08
N PHE A 27 37.26 8.56 -1.11
CA PHE A 27 36.73 7.25 -1.50
C PHE A 27 35.66 6.74 -0.51
N LEU A 28 35.87 6.94 0.79
CA LEU A 28 34.89 6.59 1.83
C LEU A 28 33.59 7.40 1.70
N LEU A 29 33.69 8.71 1.39
CA LEU A 29 32.52 9.58 1.21
C LEU A 29 31.72 9.22 -0.05
N VAL A 30 32.38 8.87 -1.16
CA VAL A 30 31.71 8.41 -2.39
C VAL A 30 31.02 7.07 -2.18
N ALA A 31 31.67 6.12 -1.49
CA ALA A 31 31.06 4.85 -1.14
C ALA A 31 29.82 5.02 -0.24
N LEU A 32 29.88 5.94 0.74
CA LEU A 32 28.75 6.24 1.62
C LEU A 32 27.59 6.93 0.88
N LEU A 33 27.88 7.76 -0.14
CA LEU A 33 26.84 8.36 -0.98
C LEU A 33 26.13 7.33 -1.85
N LEU A 34 26.85 6.31 -2.34
CA LEU A 34 26.30 5.26 -3.20
C LEU A 34 25.38 4.28 -2.43
N VAL A 35 25.61 4.07 -1.13
CA VAL A 35 24.75 3.22 -0.27
C VAL A 35 23.39 3.88 0.02
N GLN A 36 23.30 5.21 0.00
CA GLN A 36 22.03 5.91 0.27
C GLN A 36 21.13 6.08 -0.97
N GLY A 37 21.63 5.78 -2.17
CA GLY A 37 20.89 5.91 -3.43
C GLY A 37 20.18 4.64 -3.92
N GLY A 38 20.41 3.48 -3.28
CA GLY A 38 19.93 2.18 -3.75
C GLY A 38 18.75 1.66 -2.95
N GLY A 39 17.53 1.84 -3.50
CA GLY A 39 16.36 1.07 -3.09
C GLY A 39 15.35 1.85 -2.25
N ARG A 40 14.63 2.78 -2.88
CA ARG A 40 13.23 2.94 -2.48
C ARG A 40 12.54 1.65 -2.88
N LEU A 41 12.35 0.75 -1.91
CA LEU A 41 11.36 -0.30 -2.02
C LEU A 41 10.02 0.42 -2.10
N TYR A 42 9.58 0.72 -3.32
CA TYR A 42 8.17 0.94 -3.56
C TYR A 42 7.53 -0.39 -3.17
N ALA A 43 6.87 -0.42 -2.01
CA ALA A 43 5.88 -1.44 -1.72
C ALA A 43 4.98 -1.46 -2.95
N GLN A 44 5.10 -2.52 -3.75
CA GLN A 44 4.17 -2.72 -4.84
C GLN A 44 2.83 -2.84 -4.16
N ASP A 45 1.91 -1.95 -4.50
CA ASP A 45 0.51 -2.06 -4.15
C ASP A 45 0.05 -3.36 -4.82
N GLU A 46 0.20 -4.49 -4.11
CA GLU A 46 -0.42 -5.75 -4.47
C GLU A 46 -1.90 -5.42 -4.60
N GLY A 47 -2.41 -5.37 -5.83
CA GLY A 47 -3.72 -4.80 -6.14
C GLY A 47 -4.73 -5.09 -5.04
N SER A 48 -5.27 -4.03 -4.45
CA SER A 48 -6.05 -4.00 -3.20
C SER A 48 -6.60 -5.36 -2.80
N ALA A 49 -6.19 -5.95 -1.68
CA ALA A 49 -6.80 -7.20 -1.24
C ALA A 49 -8.34 -7.05 -1.10
N PRO A 50 -9.12 -8.14 -1.28
CA PRO A 50 -10.54 -8.11 -0.96
C PRO A 50 -10.77 -7.56 0.46
N SER A 51 -11.77 -6.72 0.61
CA SER A 51 -12.05 -5.99 1.84
C SER A 51 -13.48 -6.22 2.31
N VAL A 52 -13.66 -6.17 3.63
CA VAL A 52 -14.98 -6.23 4.27
C VAL A 52 -15.08 -5.08 5.26
N SER A 53 -16.15 -4.29 5.17
CA SER A 53 -16.42 -3.18 6.07
C SER A 53 -17.83 -3.26 6.66
N VAL A 54 -17.94 -3.09 7.98
CA VAL A 54 -19.24 -2.98 8.65
C VAL A 54 -19.81 -1.59 8.40
N THR A 55 -20.99 -1.53 7.78
CA THR A 55 -21.66 -0.26 7.45
C THR A 55 -22.70 0.13 8.48
N ARG A 56 -23.35 -0.86 9.12
CA ARG A 56 -24.37 -0.64 10.15
C ARG A 56 -24.52 -1.85 11.06
N ILE A 57 -24.84 -1.59 12.33
CA ILE A 57 -25.26 -2.61 13.29
C ILE A 57 -26.66 -2.23 13.78
N ASP A 58 -27.59 -3.17 13.73
CA ASP A 58 -28.95 -3.02 14.23
C ASP A 58 -29.16 -3.98 15.41
N THR A 59 -29.47 -3.40 16.56
CA THR A 59 -29.69 -4.09 17.84
C THR A 59 -31.13 -3.97 18.35
N ASN A 60 -32.05 -3.43 17.55
CA ASN A 60 -33.43 -3.18 17.98
C ASN A 60 -34.19 -4.47 18.34
N ALA A 61 -33.75 -5.62 17.84
CA ALA A 61 -34.37 -6.92 18.06
C ALA A 61 -33.54 -7.82 19.00
N PHE A 62 -32.76 -7.23 19.92
CA PHE A 62 -31.94 -7.98 20.87
C PHE A 62 -32.73 -9.11 21.57
N PRO A 63 -32.19 -10.34 21.69
CA PRO A 63 -30.78 -10.72 21.48
C PRO A 63 -30.37 -10.97 20.02
N ALA A 64 -31.29 -10.85 19.05
CA ALA A 64 -30.93 -10.94 17.64
C ALA A 64 -30.28 -9.62 17.18
N VAL A 65 -29.05 -9.72 16.66
CA VAL A 65 -28.29 -8.59 16.13
C VAL A 65 -28.15 -8.76 14.62
N THR A 66 -28.45 -7.71 13.86
CA THR A 66 -28.25 -7.70 12.41
C THR A 66 -27.08 -6.77 12.06
N THR A 67 -26.07 -7.30 11.37
CA THR A 67 -24.92 -6.53 10.92
C THR A 67 -24.94 -6.41 9.40
N TYR A 68 -24.79 -5.19 8.90
CA TYR A 68 -24.70 -4.88 7.48
C TYR A 68 -23.22 -4.71 7.14
N VAL A 69 -22.79 -5.41 6.10
CA VAL A 69 -21.40 -5.40 5.64
C VAL A 69 -21.35 -5.17 4.14
N ASP A 70 -20.37 -4.38 3.72
CA ASP A 70 -19.95 -4.32 2.33
C ASP A 70 -18.73 -5.23 2.17
N ALA A 71 -18.76 -6.11 1.17
CA ALA A 71 -17.66 -7.00 0.82
C ALA A 71 -17.26 -6.72 -0.63
N VAL A 72 -16.03 -6.28 -0.82
CA VAL A 72 -15.53 -5.76 -2.10
C VAL A 72 -14.30 -6.56 -2.51
N ALA A 73 -14.25 -6.96 -3.77
CA ALA A 73 -13.12 -7.66 -4.37
C ALA A 73 -11.96 -6.70 -4.65
N SER A 74 -10.83 -7.24 -5.10
CA SER A 74 -9.63 -6.46 -5.35
C SER A 74 -9.73 -5.45 -6.49
N ASP A 75 -10.67 -5.68 -7.39
CA ASP A 75 -11.03 -4.79 -8.50
C ASP A 75 -12.03 -3.69 -8.10
N GLY A 76 -12.43 -3.63 -6.83
CA GLY A 76 -13.43 -2.68 -6.35
C GLY A 76 -14.88 -3.09 -6.62
N LEU A 77 -15.13 -4.27 -7.19
CA LEU A 77 -16.48 -4.78 -7.44
C LEU A 77 -17.04 -5.52 -6.21
N PRO A 78 -18.37 -5.50 -6.00
CA PRO A 78 -18.98 -6.28 -4.92
C PRO A 78 -18.71 -7.79 -5.06
N LEU A 79 -18.32 -8.44 -3.96
CA LEU A 79 -18.18 -9.89 -3.91
C LEU A 79 -19.55 -10.58 -4.02
N ALA A 80 -19.68 -11.47 -5.00
CA ALA A 80 -20.90 -12.24 -5.23
C ALA A 80 -20.81 -13.67 -4.65
N GLY A 81 -21.95 -14.32 -4.45
CA GLY A 81 -22.02 -15.72 -4.01
C GLY A 81 -21.66 -15.98 -2.55
N LEU A 82 -21.45 -14.92 -1.76
CA LEU A 82 -21.17 -15.04 -0.33
C LEU A 82 -22.38 -15.64 0.40
N ASN A 83 -22.10 -16.59 1.28
CA ASN A 83 -23.08 -17.26 2.13
C ASN A 83 -22.51 -17.42 3.55
N ALA A 84 -23.29 -18.00 4.46
CA ALA A 84 -22.92 -18.14 5.88
C ALA A 84 -21.55 -18.80 6.11
N SER A 85 -21.11 -19.72 5.25
CA SER A 85 -19.79 -20.38 5.40
C SER A 85 -18.60 -19.46 5.12
N ASN A 86 -18.81 -18.30 4.49
CA ASN A 86 -17.77 -17.32 4.21
C ASN A 86 -17.52 -16.35 5.36
N PHE A 87 -18.28 -16.43 6.45
CA PHE A 87 -18.21 -15.49 7.57
C PHE A 87 -18.01 -16.24 8.89
N SER A 88 -17.22 -15.64 9.76
CA SER A 88 -17.14 -15.98 11.17
C SER A 88 -17.33 -14.71 11.99
N LEU A 89 -18.07 -14.81 13.09
CA LEU A 89 -18.22 -13.71 14.04
C LEU A 89 -17.43 -14.03 15.29
N LEU A 90 -16.75 -13.02 15.80
CA LEU A 90 -16.00 -13.09 17.05
C LEU A 90 -16.49 -12.00 17.99
N GLU A 91 -16.58 -12.34 19.27
CA GLU A 91 -16.78 -11.41 20.37
C GLU A 91 -15.55 -11.53 21.27
N ASP A 92 -14.85 -10.42 21.49
CA ASP A 92 -13.61 -10.38 22.27
C ASP A 92 -12.55 -11.42 21.82
N GLY A 93 -12.51 -11.70 20.51
CA GLY A 93 -11.60 -12.68 19.92
C GLY A 93 -12.04 -14.14 20.08
N ALA A 94 -13.16 -14.41 20.74
CA ALA A 94 -13.77 -15.74 20.82
C ALA A 94 -14.86 -15.91 19.75
N PRO A 95 -14.92 -17.05 19.03
CA PRO A 95 -16.00 -17.30 18.07
C PRO A 95 -17.38 -17.28 18.75
N ILE A 96 -18.34 -16.57 18.16
CA ILE A 96 -19.73 -16.59 18.63
C ILE A 96 -20.40 -17.88 18.12
N PRO A 97 -20.88 -18.76 19.02
CA PRO A 97 -21.56 -19.98 18.61
C PRO A 97 -22.99 -19.69 18.14
N GLY A 98 -23.41 -20.28 17.02
CA GLY A 98 -24.78 -20.20 16.55
C GLY A 98 -24.91 -20.21 15.03
N PRO A 99 -26.12 -20.41 14.50
CA PRO A 99 -26.37 -20.33 13.07
C PRO A 99 -26.25 -18.88 12.60
N LEU A 100 -25.30 -18.61 11.71
CA LEU A 100 -25.24 -17.34 11.01
C LEU A 100 -26.20 -17.36 9.82
N THR A 101 -27.08 -16.38 9.72
CA THR A 101 -27.89 -16.17 8.53
C THR A 101 -27.30 -15.01 7.74
N VAL A 102 -26.93 -15.25 6.50
CA VAL A 102 -26.43 -14.23 5.57
C VAL A 102 -27.46 -14.04 4.48
N VAL A 103 -27.92 -12.80 4.32
CA VAL A 103 -28.88 -12.42 3.29
C VAL A 103 -28.26 -11.30 2.48
N ARG A 104 -28.35 -11.39 1.15
CA ARG A 104 -27.99 -10.28 0.29
C ARG A 104 -28.99 -9.15 0.49
N ASP A 105 -28.51 -8.00 0.90
CA ASP A 105 -29.32 -6.78 0.96
C ASP A 105 -29.41 -6.16 -0.44
N THR A 106 -30.60 -6.25 -1.05
CA THR A 106 -30.92 -5.59 -2.33
C THR A 106 -31.75 -4.33 -2.13
N SER A 107 -31.92 -3.87 -0.89
CA SER A 107 -32.71 -2.68 -0.56
C SER A 107 -31.93 -1.37 -0.65
N GLN A 108 -30.62 -1.44 -0.92
CA GLN A 108 -29.81 -0.25 -1.07
C GLN A 108 -30.32 0.63 -2.24
N PRO A 109 -30.55 1.94 -2.00
CA PRO A 109 -31.08 2.83 -3.03
C PRO A 109 -30.06 3.03 -4.15
N LEU A 110 -30.51 2.80 -5.39
CA LEU A 110 -29.72 3.10 -6.58
C LEU A 110 -29.87 4.59 -6.93
N ASN A 111 -28.78 5.35 -6.81
CA ASN A 111 -28.73 6.73 -7.26
C ASN A 111 -28.29 6.79 -8.74
N LEU A 112 -29.22 7.11 -9.63
CA LEU A 112 -28.95 7.30 -11.04
C LEU A 112 -28.78 8.80 -11.32
N VAL A 113 -27.60 9.19 -11.82
CA VAL A 113 -27.34 10.55 -12.30
C VAL A 113 -27.29 10.53 -13.82
N LEU A 114 -28.27 11.17 -14.45
CA LEU A 114 -28.27 11.40 -15.89
C LEU A 114 -27.70 12.78 -16.19
N ALA A 115 -26.49 12.82 -16.73
CA ALA A 115 -25.88 14.04 -17.25
C ALA A 115 -26.01 14.08 -18.78
N LEU A 116 -26.68 15.12 -19.30
CA LEU A 116 -26.89 15.31 -20.73
C LEU A 116 -26.12 16.55 -21.20
N ASP A 117 -25.30 16.39 -22.24
CA ASP A 117 -24.68 17.52 -22.92
C ASP A 117 -25.72 18.26 -23.79
N ARG A 118 -25.90 19.55 -23.54
CA ARG A 118 -26.86 20.42 -24.24
C ARG A 118 -26.29 21.05 -25.50
N SER A 119 -25.03 20.78 -25.85
CA SER A 119 -24.38 21.29 -27.06
C SER A 119 -24.89 20.66 -28.37
N THR A 120 -25.75 19.63 -28.29
CA THR A 120 -26.30 18.91 -29.43
C THR A 120 -27.34 19.71 -30.23
N SER A 121 -27.64 19.23 -31.44
CA SER A 121 -28.62 19.88 -32.33
C SER A 121 -30.04 19.79 -31.79
N ALA A 122 -30.91 20.72 -32.22
CA ALA A 122 -32.33 20.72 -31.86
C ALA A 122 -33.05 19.41 -32.25
N ALA A 123 -32.65 18.78 -33.36
CA ALA A 123 -33.20 17.50 -33.81
C ALA A 123 -32.88 16.36 -32.83
N ASN A 124 -31.63 16.29 -32.36
CA ASN A 124 -31.22 15.28 -31.38
C ASN A 124 -31.86 15.52 -30.01
N TRP A 125 -32.04 16.80 -29.63
CA TRP A 125 -32.73 17.15 -28.40
C TRP A 125 -34.22 16.76 -28.45
N ALA A 126 -34.89 16.89 -29.59
CA ALA A 126 -36.27 16.44 -29.77
C ALA A 126 -36.43 14.93 -29.55
N VAL A 127 -35.45 14.11 -29.96
CA VAL A 127 -35.43 12.67 -29.68
C VAL A 127 -35.33 12.40 -28.18
N VAL A 128 -34.42 13.09 -27.47
CA VAL A 128 -34.27 12.96 -26.01
C VAL A 128 -35.55 13.40 -25.29
N GLN A 129 -36.18 14.51 -25.71
CA GLN A 129 -37.46 14.96 -25.15
C GLN A 129 -38.58 13.95 -25.38
N SER A 130 -38.63 13.30 -26.55
CA SER A 130 -39.62 12.26 -26.82
C SER A 130 -39.42 10.99 -25.97
N ALA A 131 -38.18 10.71 -25.57
CA ALA A 131 -37.84 9.53 -24.77
C ALA A 131 -38.04 9.73 -23.25
N VAL A 132 -38.04 10.97 -22.78
CA VAL A 132 -38.15 11.33 -21.34
C VAL A 132 -39.58 11.63 -20.91
N ASN A 133 -40.56 11.61 -21.83
CA ASN A 133 -41.96 11.87 -21.52
C ASN A 133 -42.59 10.67 -20.75
N ILE A 134 -42.33 10.63 -19.43
CA ILE A 134 -42.91 9.75 -18.40
C ILE A 134 -43.88 10.59 -17.56
#